data_AF-A0A4P9J5C2-F1
#
_entry.id   AF-A0A4P9J5C2-F1
#
_cell.length_a   1.000
_cell.length_b   1.000
_cell.length_c   1.000
_cell.angle_alpha   90.00
_cell.angle_beta   90.00
_cell.angle_gamma   90.00
#
_symmetry.space_group_name_H-M   'P 1'
#
loop_
_entity.id
_entity.type
_entity.pdbx_description
1 polymer ?
#
loop_
_entity_poly.entity_id
_entity_poly.type
_entity_poly.pdbx_seq_one_letter_code
_entity_poly.pdbx_strand_id
1 'polypeptide(L)'
;MALLSISVGVAFFAVAIIWFGFSAILGQMENSGFAYNFIMCMFPAFIGLVLIVPSTLYRTVFVFAQKPEQTLKEKVILLLGLFITLLCFSTLIKLIYT
;
A
#
# COMPACT_ATOMS: atom_id res chain seq x y z
N MET A 1 3.94 -1.19 18.12
CA MET A 1 3.64 0.04 17.33
C MET A 1 3.73 -0.16 15.82
N ALA A 2 4.80 -0.75 15.26
CA ALA A 2 4.95 -0.94 13.81
C ALA A 2 3.81 -1.75 13.13
N LEU A 3 3.24 -2.76 13.80
CA LEU A 3 2.08 -3.52 13.29
C LEU A 3 0.85 -2.68 13.02
N LEU A 4 0.57 -1.75 13.93
CA LEU A 4 -0.57 -0.86 13.82
C LEU A 4 -0.38 0.06 12.61
N SER A 5 0.84 0.59 12.42
CA SER A 5 1.19 1.39 11.25
C SER A 5 1.01 0.61 9.94
N ILE A 6 1.44 -0.66 9.88
CA ILE A 6 1.24 -1.52 8.71
C ILE A 6 -0.25 -1.77 8.47
N SER A 7 -1.01 -2.11 9.51
CA SER A 7 -2.46 -2.36 9.40
C SER A 7 -3.24 -1.13 8.95
N VAL A 8 -2.93 0.05 9.50
CA VAL A 8 -3.55 1.32 9.14
C VAL A 8 -3.19 1.68 7.70
N GLY A 9 -1.92 1.54 7.33
CA GLY A 9 -1.48 1.76 5.95
C GLY A 9 -2.16 0.83 4.95
N VAL A 10 -2.31 -0.46 5.26
CA VAL A 10 -3.05 -1.44 4.43
C VAL A 10 -4.51 -1.01 4.25
N ALA A 11 -5.16 -0.51 5.31
CA ALA A 11 -6.53 -0.01 5.22
C ALA A 11 -6.64 1.21 4.28
N PHE A 12 -5.74 2.18 4.40
CA PHE A 12 -5.69 3.33 3.48
C PHE A 12 -5.41 2.91 2.04
N PHE A 13 -4.52 1.96 1.84
CA PHE A 13 -4.20 1.43 0.51
C PHE A 13 -5.39 0.69 -0.12
N ALA A 14 -6.13 -0.10 0.67
CA ALA A 14 -7.34 -0.79 0.21
C ALA A 14 -8.45 0.20 -0.17
N VAL A 15 -8.68 1.23 0.64
CA VAL A 15 -9.64 2.31 0.33
C VAL A 15 -9.25 3.00 -0.98
N ALA A 16 -7.95 3.28 -1.18
CA ALA A 16 -7.47 3.89 -2.41
C ALA A 16 -7.69 3.00 -3.65
N ILE A 17 -7.46 1.68 -3.55
CA ILE A 17 -7.71 0.73 -4.66
C ILE A 17 -9.20 0.67 -5.00
N ILE A 18 -10.07 0.58 -3.99
CA ILE A 18 -11.52 0.52 -4.19
C ILE A 18 -12.00 1.81 -4.86
N TRP A 19 -11.57 2.96 -4.36
CA TRP A 19 -11.91 4.27 -4.94
C TRP A 19 -11.39 4.39 -6.38
N PHE A 20 -10.20 3.87 -6.65
CA PHE A 20 -9.61 3.88 -7.99
C PHE A 20 -10.42 3.01 -8.97
N GLY A 21 -10.83 1.81 -8.53
CA GLY A 21 -11.69 0.93 -9.31
C GLY A 21 -13.03 1.56 -9.67
N PHE A 22 -13.69 2.20 -8.70
CA PHE A 22 -14.91 2.97 -8.95
C PHE A 22 -14.68 4.13 -9.93
N SER A 23 -13.59 4.88 -9.75
CA SER A 23 -13.24 6.01 -10.61
C SER A 23 -12.91 5.59 -12.04
N ALA A 24 -12.29 4.42 -12.23
CA ALA A 24 -11.98 3.87 -13.54
C ALA A 24 -13.24 3.39 -14.29
N ILE A 25 -14.20 2.78 -13.59
CA ILE A 25 -15.46 2.33 -14.19
C ILE A 25 -16.34 3.55 -14.56
N LEU A 26 -16.46 4.53 -13.66
CA LEU A 26 -17.28 5.73 -13.88
C LEU A 26 -16.63 6.73 -14.85
N GLY A 27 -15.30 6.83 -14.84
CA GLY A 27 -14.55 7.72 -15.73
C GLY A 27 -14.61 7.33 -17.22
N GLN A 28 -14.96 6.08 -17.54
CA GLN A 28 -15.28 5.69 -18.92
C GLN A 28 -16.62 6.28 -19.41
N MET A 29 -17.51 6.69 -18.51
CA MET A 29 -18.79 7.32 -18.86
C MET A 29 -18.71 8.84 -19.01
N GLU A 30 -17.85 9.52 -18.23
CA GLU A 30 -17.64 10.97 -18.30
C GLU A 30 -16.17 11.30 -18.56
N ASN A 31 -15.85 11.70 -19.80
CA ASN A 31 -14.49 11.98 -20.30
C ASN A 31 -13.74 13.11 -19.54
N SER A 32 -14.38 13.81 -18.61
CA SER A 32 -13.86 14.95 -17.86
C SER A 32 -13.60 14.69 -16.37
N GLY A 33 -14.19 13.65 -15.77
CA GLY A 33 -14.08 13.38 -14.32
C GLY A 33 -12.91 12.48 -13.91
N PHE A 34 -12.30 11.78 -14.86
CA PHE A 34 -11.28 10.75 -14.58
C PHE A 34 -10.00 11.33 -13.97
N ALA A 35 -9.47 12.43 -14.50
CA ALA A 35 -8.22 13.02 -14.02
C ALA A 35 -8.33 13.59 -12.59
N TYR A 36 -9.46 14.22 -12.25
CA TYR A 36 -9.71 14.75 -10.91
C TYR A 36 -9.83 13.63 -9.87
N ASN A 37 -10.60 12.59 -10.18
CA ASN A 37 -10.76 11.43 -9.31
C ASN A 37 -9.45 10.65 -9.17
N PHE A 38 -8.62 10.58 -10.20
CA PHE A 38 -7.29 9.97 -10.16
C PHE A 38 -6.37 10.68 -9.15
N ILE A 39 -6.32 12.02 -9.18
CA ILE A 39 -5.49 12.82 -8.26
C ILE A 39 -5.97 12.66 -6.81
N MET A 40 -7.28 12.70 -6.58
CA MET A 40 -7.90 12.43 -5.27
C MET A 40 -7.54 11.04 -4.74
N CYS A 41 -7.46 10.04 -5.62
CA CYS A 41 -7.07 8.67 -5.26
C CYS A 41 -5.60 8.53 -4.89
N MET A 42 -4.72 9.32 -5.49
CA MET A 42 -3.28 9.23 -5.23
C MET A 42 -2.92 9.62 -3.79
N PHE A 43 -3.64 10.57 -3.20
CA PHE A 43 -3.34 11.06 -1.85
C PHE A 43 -3.43 9.98 -0.74
N PRO A 44 -4.56 9.25 -0.58
CA PRO A 44 -4.64 8.15 0.39
C PRO A 44 -3.72 6.98 0.03
N ALA A 45 -3.47 6.71 -1.27
CA ALA A 45 -2.51 5.70 -1.68
C ALA A 45 -1.08 6.07 -1.23
N PHE A 46 -0.68 7.33 -1.39
CA PHE A 46 0.65 7.82 -1.02
C PHE A 46 0.85 7.81 0.49
N ILE A 47 -0.15 8.24 1.26
CA ILE A 47 -0.13 8.15 2.73
C ILE A 47 -0.01 6.69 3.17
N GLY A 48 -0.79 5.79 2.56
CA GLY A 48 -0.69 4.35 2.80
C GLY A 48 0.71 3.82 2.55
N LEU A 49 1.33 4.18 1.43
CA LEU A 49 2.68 3.76 1.08
C LEU A 49 3.75 4.30 2.04
N VAL A 50 3.68 5.59 2.40
CA VAL A 50 4.62 6.20 3.36
C VAL A 50 4.52 5.57 4.74
N LEU A 51 3.34 5.06 5.14
CA LEU A 51 3.18 4.34 6.40
C LEU A 51 3.63 2.88 6.30
N ILE A 52 3.29 2.18 5.21
CA ILE A 52 3.61 0.76 5.03
C ILE A 52 5.11 0.56 4.82
N VAL A 53 5.73 1.25 3.86
CA VAL A 53 7.10 0.97 3.38
C VAL A 53 8.17 1.03 4.48
N PRO A 54 8.33 2.13 5.24
CA PRO A 54 9.32 2.18 6.32
C PRO A 54 8.96 1.24 7.47
N SER A 55 7.68 1.08 7.79
CA SER A 55 7.23 0.22 8.89
C SER A 55 7.45 -1.27 8.61
N THR A 56 7.23 -1.71 7.38
CA THR A 56 7.49 -3.09 6.94
C THR A 56 8.98 -3.36 6.84
N LEU A 57 9.78 -2.46 6.26
CA LEU A 57 11.23 -2.61 6.17
C LEU A 57 11.87 -2.71 7.56
N TYR A 58 11.54 -1.78 8.48
CA TYR A 58 12.05 -1.81 9.85
C TYR A 58 11.67 -3.11 10.56
N ARG A 59 10.40 -3.54 10.44
CA ARG A 59 9.91 -4.72 11.14
C ARG A 59 10.44 -6.02 10.52
N THR A 60 10.69 -6.06 9.22
CA THR A 60 11.27 -7.22 8.54
C THR A 60 12.71 -7.42 8.95
N VAL A 61 13.51 -6.34 8.99
CA VAL A 61 14.90 -6.39 9.48
C VAL A 61 14.93 -6.81 10.95
N PHE A 62 14.03 -6.28 11.79
CA PHE A 62 13.94 -6.65 13.20
C PHE A 62 13.56 -8.11 13.41
N VAL A 63 12.61 -8.65 12.64
CA VAL A 63 12.21 -10.06 12.71
C VAL A 63 13.34 -10.99 12.27
N PHE A 64 14.09 -10.62 11.24
CA PHE A 64 15.27 -11.37 10.80
C PHE A 64 16.41 -11.32 11.82
N ALA A 65 16.66 -10.16 12.43
CA ALA A 65 17.78 -9.95 13.35
C ALA A 65 17.51 -10.52 14.76
N GLN A 66 16.28 -10.39 15.27
CA GLN A 66 15.96 -10.71 16.67
C GLN A 66 15.07 -11.95 16.85
N LYS A 67 14.58 -12.57 15.77
CA LYS A 67 13.70 -13.76 15.78
C LYS A 67 12.64 -13.75 16.91
N PRO A 68 11.85 -12.67 17.08
CA PRO A 68 10.82 -12.63 18.10
C PRO A 68 9.74 -13.70 17.83
N GLU A 69 9.17 -14.29 18.89
CA GLU A 69 7.98 -15.14 18.77
C GLU A 69 6.82 -14.31 18.22
N GLN A 70 6.48 -14.53 16.95
CA GLN A 70 5.35 -13.88 16.31
C GLN A 70 4.11 -14.76 16.35
N THR A 71 2.97 -14.19 16.72
CA THR A 71 1.69 -14.86 16.56
C THR A 71 1.30 -14.95 15.08
N LEU A 72 0.49 -15.95 14.70
CA LEU A 72 0.06 -16.15 13.31
C LEU A 72 -0.57 -14.89 12.68
N LYS A 73 -1.35 -14.13 13.47
CA LYS A 73 -1.99 -12.88 13.03
C LYS A 73 -0.97 -11.82 12.62
N GLU A 74 0.09 -11.67 13.40
CA GLU A 74 1.14 -10.68 13.12
C GLU A 74 1.98 -11.03 11.91
N LYS A 75 2.20 -12.34 11.69
CA LYS A 75 2.92 -12.85 10.51
C LYS A 75 2.14 -12.55 9.24
N VAL A 76 0.82 -12.72 9.25
CA VAL A 76 -0.06 -12.38 8.12
C VAL A 76 -0.01 -10.88 7.82
N ILE A 77 -0.12 -10.01 8.85
CA ILE A 77 -0.06 -8.55 8.66
C ILE A 77 1.29 -8.12 8.08
N LEU A 78 2.39 -8.70 8.58
CA LEU A 78 3.73 -8.40 8.06
C LEU A 78 3.87 -8.82 6.60
N LEU A 79 3.38 -10.01 6.25
CA LEU A 79 3.45 -10.56 4.89
C LEU A 79 2.59 -9.74 3.92
N LEU A 80 1.41 -9.29 4.34
CA LEU A 80 0.56 -8.37 3.57
C LEU A 80 1.25 -7.04 3.29
N GLY A 81 1.85 -6.42 4.32
CA GLY A 81 2.62 -5.19 4.14
C GLY A 81 3.80 -5.38 3.19
N LEU A 82 4.54 -6.49 3.35
CA LEU A 82 5.70 -6.80 2.53
C LEU A 82 5.31 -7.03 1.05
N PHE A 83 4.19 -7.72 0.81
CA PHE A 83 3.63 -7.91 -0.52
C PHE A 83 3.28 -6.57 -1.20
N ILE A 84 2.63 -5.65 -0.47
CA ILE A 84 2.29 -4.31 -0.99
C ILE A 84 3.56 -3.52 -1.32
N THR A 85 4.59 -3.57 -0.45
CA THR A 85 5.86 -2.89 -0.74
C THR A 85 6.53 -3.43 -2.00
N LEU A 86 6.47 -4.75 -2.22
CA LEU A 86 7.06 -5.40 -3.39
C LEU A 86 6.36 -4.98 -4.68
N LEU A 87 5.01 -4.97 -4.67
CA LEU A 87 4.22 -4.46 -5.78
C LEU A 87 4.54 -2.99 -6.10
N CYS A 88 4.71 -2.15 -5.06
CA CYS A 88 5.09 -0.75 -5.24
C CYS A 88 6.47 -0.60 -5.90
N PHE A 89 7.46 -1.41 -5.50
CA PHE A 89 8.78 -1.38 -6.16
C PHE A 89 8.69 -1.86 -7.61
N SER A 90 7.89 -2.89 -7.91
CA SER A 90 7.69 -3.37 -9.28
C SER A 90 7.06 -2.31 -10.19
N THR A 91 6.07 -1.55 -9.69
CA THR A 91 5.45 -0.46 -10.47
C THR A 91 6.40 0.71 -10.65
N LEU A 92 7.21 1.06 -9.65
CA LEU A 92 8.24 2.10 -9.76
C LEU A 92 9.32 1.72 -10.79
N ILE A 93 9.81 0.48 -10.77
CA ILE A 93 10.74 -0.02 -11.78
C ILE A 93 10.09 0.11 -13.16
N LYS A 94 8.86 -0.38 -13.34
CA LYS A 94 8.16 -0.28 -14.62
C LYS A 94 8.01 1.18 -15.08
N LEU A 95 7.74 2.12 -14.18
CA LEU A 95 7.64 3.55 -14.49
C LEU A 95 8.97 4.16 -14.95
N ILE A 96 10.10 3.77 -14.32
CA ILE A 96 11.43 4.29 -14.66
C ILE A 96 11.94 3.74 -16.00
N TYR A 97 11.58 2.50 -16.33
CA TYR A 97 12.01 1.83 -17.57
C TYR A 97 10.97 1.91 -18.70
N THR A 98 9.91 2.71 -18.54
CA THR A 98 8.94 3.08 -19.60
C THR A 98 9.33 4.42 -20.20
#